data_AF-A0A9E4M2C6-F1
#
_entry.id   AF-A0A9E4M2C6-F1
#
_cell.length_a   1.000
_cell.length_b   1.000
_cell.length_c   1.000
_cell.angle_alpha   90.00
_cell.angle_beta   90.00
_cell.angle_gamma   90.00
#
_symmetry.space_group_name_H-M   'P 1'
#
loop_
_entity.id
_entity.type
_entity.pdbx_description
1 polymer ?
#
loop_
_entity_poly.entity_id
_entity_poly.type
_entity_poly.pdbx_seq_one_letter_code
_entity_poly.pdbx_strand_id
1 'polypeptide(L)'
;QLLDIRPLLEKQRENLRFYWGDVSEIDQALAAGELVAAYGWNDSYVRLRAQGVPIELGIPKEGIFTWCCGLTIHPDNQNLEASYDLLNAMTSPEAGAYEIENWGFGHANMKAFDLVEDTVLEALGLSTPEALLNNGIYFAPIEGHNEEKYVRLLDEVKAGF
;
A
#
# COMPACT_ATOMS: atom_id res chain seq x y z
N GLN A 1 -0.04 22.79 10.80
CA GLN A 1 -0.27 21.50 10.10
C GLN A 1 -1.52 21.54 9.22
N LEU A 2 -2.76 21.50 9.76
CA LEU A 2 -3.97 21.49 8.91
C LEU A 2 -4.09 22.68 7.94
N LEU A 3 -3.75 23.90 8.41
CA LEU A 3 -3.75 25.11 7.56
C LEU A 3 -2.68 25.06 6.46
N ASP A 4 -1.59 24.33 6.67
CA ASP A 4 -0.50 24.22 5.71
C ASP A 4 -0.79 23.13 4.65
N ILE A 5 -1.63 22.14 5.00
CA ILE A 5 -1.99 21.01 4.12
C ILE A 5 -3.06 21.42 3.11
N ARG A 6 -4.03 22.26 3.50
CA ARG A 6 -5.16 22.64 2.63
C ARG A 6 -4.72 23.15 1.25
N PRO A 7 -3.81 24.14 1.13
CA PRO A 7 -3.39 24.63 -0.19
C PRO A 7 -2.71 23.56 -1.05
N LEU A 8 -2.04 22.58 -0.42
CA LEU A 8 -1.42 21.46 -1.13
C LEU A 8 -2.47 20.49 -1.67
N LEU A 9 -3.51 20.18 -0.88
CA LEU A 9 -4.62 19.33 -1.33
C LEU A 9 -5.45 20.01 -2.43
N GLU A 10 -5.69 21.32 -2.32
CA GLU A 10 -6.40 22.09 -3.36
C GLU A 10 -5.60 22.08 -4.68
N LYS A 11 -4.29 22.31 -4.61
CA LYS A 11 -3.41 22.19 -5.78
C LYS A 11 -3.35 20.77 -6.33
N GLN A 12 -3.32 19.76 -5.47
CA GLN A 12 -3.36 18.36 -5.90
C GLN A 12 -4.66 18.07 -6.66
N ARG A 13 -5.80 18.52 -6.15
CA ARG A 13 -7.12 18.32 -6.76
C ARG A 13 -7.19 18.80 -8.20
N GLU A 14 -6.55 19.93 -8.53
CA GLU A 14 -6.47 20.44 -9.91
C GLU A 14 -5.80 19.47 -10.89
N ASN A 15 -4.93 18.58 -10.39
CA ASN A 15 -4.22 17.58 -11.17
C ASN A 15 -4.90 16.20 -11.13
N LEU A 16 -5.89 15.99 -10.26
CA LEU A 16 -6.56 14.71 -10.10
C LEU A 16 -7.71 14.56 -11.09
N ARG A 17 -7.73 13.42 -11.78
CA ARG A 17 -8.86 13.02 -12.62
C ARG A 17 -10.06 12.57 -11.79
N PHE A 18 -9.79 11.82 -10.72
CA PHE A 18 -10.75 11.40 -9.70
C PHE A 18 -10.03 11.00 -8.41
N TYR A 19 -10.79 10.93 -7.31
CA TYR A 19 -10.40 10.23 -6.09
C TYR A 19 -11.03 8.84 -6.16
N TRP A 20 -10.22 7.78 -6.13
CA TRP A 20 -10.71 6.43 -6.27
C TRP A 20 -11.27 5.89 -4.96
N GLY A 21 -12.33 5.08 -5.07
CA GLY A 21 -12.95 4.36 -3.96
C GLY A 21 -12.49 2.90 -3.83
N ASP A 22 -12.08 2.32 -4.95
CA ASP A 22 -11.54 0.96 -5.02
C ASP A 22 -10.37 0.86 -6.00
N VAL A 23 -9.57 -0.20 -5.84
CA VAL A 23 -8.35 -0.38 -6.63
C VAL A 23 -8.63 -0.70 -8.12
N SER A 24 -9.82 -1.23 -8.44
CA SER A 24 -10.16 -1.59 -9.81
C SER A 24 -10.38 -0.34 -10.66
N GLU A 25 -10.89 0.75 -10.08
CA GLU A 25 -11.04 2.04 -10.76
C GLU A 25 -9.69 2.56 -11.29
N ILE A 26 -8.64 2.54 -10.46
CA ILE A 26 -7.32 2.99 -10.91
C ILE A 26 -6.69 2.04 -11.92
N ASP A 27 -6.84 0.72 -11.74
CA ASP A 27 -6.28 -0.26 -12.66
C ASP A 27 -6.86 -0.14 -14.05
N GLN A 28 -8.18 -0.04 -14.15
CA GLN A 28 -8.87 0.10 -15.43
C GLN A 28 -8.46 1.40 -16.11
N ALA A 29 -8.37 2.50 -15.36
CA ALA A 29 -8.01 3.80 -15.91
C ALA A 29 -6.53 3.86 -16.34
N LEU A 30 -5.61 3.21 -15.63
CA LEU A 30 -4.21 3.05 -16.03
C LEU A 30 -4.09 2.17 -17.27
N ALA A 31 -4.76 1.01 -17.30
CA ALA A 31 -4.74 0.10 -18.44
C ALA A 31 -5.33 0.72 -19.71
N ALA A 32 -6.37 1.54 -19.57
CA ALA A 32 -6.99 2.28 -20.68
C ALA A 32 -6.18 3.50 -21.14
N GLY A 33 -5.14 3.90 -20.39
CA GLY A 33 -4.37 5.12 -20.65
C GLY A 33 -5.09 6.42 -20.31
N GLU A 34 -6.19 6.37 -19.53
CA GLU A 34 -6.84 7.56 -18.98
C GLU A 34 -5.98 8.21 -17.88
N LEU A 35 -5.28 7.39 -17.08
CA LEU A 35 -4.30 7.84 -16.11
C LEU A 35 -2.88 7.54 -16.60
N VAL A 36 -1.97 8.47 -16.34
CA VAL A 36 -0.52 8.29 -16.56
C VAL A 36 0.25 8.03 -15.27
N ALA A 37 -0.38 8.31 -14.12
CA ALA A 37 0.15 8.07 -12.79
C ALA A 37 -1.01 7.97 -11.80
N ALA A 38 -0.86 7.14 -10.77
CA ALA A 38 -1.82 7.02 -9.67
C ALA A 38 -1.07 6.76 -8.36
N TYR A 39 -1.64 7.24 -7.25
CA TYR A 39 -1.33 6.68 -5.94
C TYR A 39 -2.14 5.40 -5.78
N GLY A 40 -1.46 4.27 -5.55
CA GLY A 40 -2.07 2.95 -5.48
C GLY A 40 -1.19 1.98 -4.70
N TRP A 41 -1.50 0.70 -4.82
CA TRP A 41 -0.85 -0.37 -4.07
C TRP A 41 0.00 -1.28 -4.97
N ASN A 42 0.91 -2.04 -4.38
CA ASN A 42 1.84 -2.92 -5.12
C ASN A 42 1.11 -3.97 -5.97
N ASP A 43 -0.05 -4.45 -5.52
CA ASP A 43 -0.86 -5.45 -6.23
C ASP A 43 -1.34 -4.94 -7.59
N SER A 44 -1.58 -3.63 -7.71
CA SER A 44 -1.95 -2.94 -8.94
C SER A 44 -0.83 -3.05 -9.96
N TYR A 45 0.42 -2.81 -9.53
CA TYR A 45 1.61 -3.00 -10.36
C TYR A 45 1.74 -4.45 -10.82
N VAL A 46 1.67 -5.43 -9.92
CA VAL A 46 1.81 -6.86 -10.26
C VAL A 46 0.74 -7.27 -11.28
N ARG A 47 -0.52 -6.92 -11.01
CA ARG A 47 -1.67 -7.27 -11.85
C ARG A 47 -1.61 -6.62 -13.23
N LEU A 48 -1.30 -5.33 -13.31
CA LEU A 48 -1.22 -4.60 -14.59
C LEU A 48 -0.01 -5.06 -15.42
N ARG A 49 1.14 -5.34 -14.79
CA ARG A 49 2.30 -5.95 -15.46
C ARG A 49 1.96 -7.31 -16.05
N ALA A 50 1.25 -8.16 -15.31
CA ALA A 50 0.80 -9.46 -15.81
C ALA A 50 -0.14 -9.34 -17.02
N GLN A 51 -0.86 -8.22 -17.16
CA GLN A 51 -1.69 -7.90 -18.33
C GLN A 51 -0.89 -7.27 -19.50
N GLY A 52 0.42 -7.05 -19.35
CA GLY A 52 1.27 -6.45 -20.36
C GLY A 52 1.20 -4.92 -20.41
N VAL A 53 0.62 -4.27 -19.40
CA VAL A 53 0.58 -2.81 -19.31
C VAL A 53 1.99 -2.30 -18.96
N PRO A 54 2.54 -1.31 -19.70
CA PRO A 54 3.87 -0.76 -19.44
C PRO A 54 3.85 0.19 -18.23
N ILE A 55 3.84 -0.39 -17.04
CA ILE A 55 3.79 0.33 -15.75
C ILE A 55 5.06 0.09 -14.94
N GLU A 56 5.41 1.07 -14.10
CA GLU A 56 6.53 1.03 -13.16
C GLU A 56 6.11 1.59 -11.80
N LEU A 57 6.77 1.14 -10.72
CA LEU A 57 6.59 1.71 -9.38
C LEU A 57 7.37 3.02 -9.25
N GLY A 58 6.70 4.08 -8.81
CA GLY A 58 7.34 5.36 -8.54
C GLY A 58 8.10 5.35 -7.21
N ILE A 59 9.36 5.80 -7.21
CA ILE A 59 10.20 5.94 -6.02
C ILE A 59 10.50 7.43 -5.80
N PRO A 60 9.71 8.15 -4.97
CA PRO A 60 9.98 9.54 -4.66
C PRO A 60 11.28 9.69 -3.87
N LYS A 61 12.04 10.75 -4.13
CA LYS A 61 13.30 11.05 -3.42
C LYS A 61 13.08 11.39 -1.95
N GLU A 62 11.87 11.82 -1.60
CA GLU A 62 11.43 12.13 -0.24
C GLU A 62 11.15 10.87 0.60
N GLY A 63 11.04 9.71 -0.05
CA GLY A 63 10.67 8.44 0.57
C GLY A 63 9.36 7.88 0.03
N ILE A 64 9.11 6.60 0.31
CA ILE A 64 7.86 5.90 -0.06
C ILE A 64 6.99 5.79 1.18
N PHE A 65 5.67 5.94 1.05
CA PHE A 65 4.77 5.64 2.17
C PHE A 65 4.82 4.16 2.51
N THR A 66 5.05 3.86 3.79
CA THR A 66 5.25 2.49 4.28
C THR A 66 4.27 2.21 5.40
N TRP A 67 3.69 1.01 5.37
CA TRP A 67 2.79 0.52 6.40
C TRP A 67 3.16 -0.92 6.74
N CYS A 68 2.78 -1.36 7.93
CA CYS A 68 2.93 -2.74 8.34
C CYS A 68 1.55 -3.24 8.79
N CYS A 69 0.99 -4.17 8.04
CA CYS A 69 -0.22 -4.88 8.44
C CYS A 69 0.16 -6.07 9.32
N GLY A 70 -0.67 -6.36 10.30
CA GLY A 70 -0.49 -7.50 11.19
C GLY A 70 -1.84 -8.07 11.60
N LEU A 71 -1.85 -9.37 11.83
CA LEU A 71 -3.01 -10.07 12.35
C LEU A 71 -3.14 -9.80 13.86
N THR A 72 -4.36 -9.56 14.31
CA THR A 72 -4.67 -9.37 15.74
C THR A 72 -5.77 -10.33 16.15
N ILE A 73 -5.73 -10.81 17.40
CA ILE A 73 -6.79 -11.64 17.97
C ILE A 73 -7.74 -10.71 18.73
N HIS A 74 -9.02 -10.73 18.35
CA HIS A 74 -10.04 -9.97 19.06
C HIS A 74 -10.23 -10.52 20.49
N PRO A 75 -10.43 -9.68 21.52
CA PRO A 75 -10.60 -10.14 22.91
C PRO A 75 -11.80 -11.09 23.09
N ASP A 76 -12.87 -10.91 22.31
CA ASP A 76 -14.06 -11.76 22.35
C ASP A 76 -13.95 -13.04 21.51
N ASN A 77 -12.74 -13.41 21.08
CA ASN A 77 -12.51 -14.62 20.30
C ASN A 77 -13.06 -15.86 21.01
N GLN A 78 -13.85 -16.66 20.29
CA GLN A 78 -14.49 -17.87 20.79
C GLN A 78 -13.70 -19.15 20.44
N ASN A 79 -12.67 -19.05 19.59
CA ASN A 79 -11.84 -20.18 19.17
C ASN A 79 -10.37 -19.78 19.00
N LEU A 80 -9.62 -19.88 20.10
CA LEU A 80 -8.22 -19.49 20.15
C LEU A 80 -7.30 -20.42 19.36
N GLU A 81 -7.59 -21.73 19.34
CA GLU A 81 -6.79 -22.67 18.54
C GLU A 81 -6.89 -22.36 17.05
N ALA A 82 -8.10 -22.19 16.51
CA ALA A 82 -8.26 -21.83 15.10
C ALA A 82 -7.63 -20.47 14.75
N SER A 83 -7.63 -19.53 15.70
CA SER A 83 -6.95 -18.24 15.53
C SER A 83 -5.43 -18.43 15.41
N TYR A 84 -4.84 -19.30 16.24
CA TYR A 84 -3.42 -19.63 16.16
C TYR A 84 -3.08 -20.43 14.90
N ASP A 85 -3.93 -21.34 14.46
CA ASP A 85 -3.75 -22.06 13.20
C ASP A 85 -3.69 -21.08 12.02
N LEU A 86 -4.59 -20.10 11.98
CA LEU A 86 -4.57 -19.05 10.97
C LEU A 86 -3.31 -18.17 11.04
N LEU A 87 -2.92 -17.74 12.25
CA LEU A 87 -1.70 -16.95 12.44
C LEU A 87 -0.46 -17.70 11.95
N ASN A 88 -0.34 -18.98 12.30
CA ASN A 88 0.77 -19.84 11.87
C ASN A 88 0.76 -20.03 10.36
N ALA A 89 -0.41 -20.26 9.75
CA ALA A 89 -0.55 -20.42 8.31
C ALA A 89 -0.17 -19.13 7.56
N MET A 90 -0.68 -17.98 7.99
CA MET A 90 -0.43 -16.70 7.32
C MET A 90 1.00 -16.19 7.51
N THR A 91 1.70 -16.63 8.56
CA THR A 91 3.10 -16.23 8.81
C THR A 91 4.12 -17.26 8.34
N SER A 92 3.68 -18.33 7.66
CA SER A 92 4.60 -19.34 7.12
C SER A 92 5.46 -18.76 5.98
N PRO A 93 6.64 -19.36 5.71
CA PRO A 93 7.45 -18.98 4.56
C PRO A 93 6.68 -19.05 3.23
N GLU A 94 5.86 -20.08 3.05
CA GLU A 94 5.09 -20.33 1.82
C GLU A 94 3.99 -19.28 1.62
N ALA A 95 3.29 -18.88 2.70
CA ALA A 95 2.32 -17.81 2.63
C ALA A 95 2.98 -16.47 2.27
N GLY A 96 4.14 -16.18 2.88
CA GLY A 96 4.90 -14.98 2.54
C GLY A 96 5.41 -14.97 1.11
N ALA A 97 5.90 -16.11 0.60
CA ALA A 97 6.34 -16.23 -0.79
C ALA A 97 5.18 -15.99 -1.76
N TYR A 98 4.02 -16.58 -1.46
CA TYR A 98 2.80 -16.33 -2.22
C TYR A 98 2.42 -14.84 -2.23
N GLU A 99 2.44 -14.17 -1.08
CA GLU A 99 2.13 -12.74 -0.97
C GLU A 99 3.08 -11.87 -1.81
N ILE A 100 4.38 -12.16 -1.77
CA ILE A 100 5.39 -11.46 -2.57
C ILE A 100 5.12 -11.65 -4.06
N GLU A 101 4.97 -12.89 -4.52
CA GLU A 101 4.85 -13.20 -5.95
C GLU A 101 3.52 -12.75 -6.56
N ASN A 102 2.43 -12.89 -5.81
CA ASN A 102 1.09 -12.69 -6.36
C ASN A 102 0.54 -11.29 -6.09
N TRP A 103 0.94 -10.66 -4.99
CA TRP A 103 0.43 -9.35 -4.58
C TRP A 103 1.52 -8.27 -4.52
N GLY A 104 2.79 -8.63 -4.62
CA GLY A 104 3.89 -7.67 -4.69
C GLY A 104 4.22 -7.00 -3.35
N PHE A 105 3.70 -7.54 -2.24
CA PHE A 105 3.97 -7.04 -0.90
C PHE A 105 5.09 -7.83 -0.23
N GLY A 106 5.94 -7.15 0.53
CA GLY A 106 6.91 -7.81 1.39
C GLY A 106 6.22 -8.53 2.56
N HIS A 107 6.90 -9.51 3.16
CA HIS A 107 6.36 -10.27 4.28
C HIS A 107 7.30 -10.21 5.51
N ALA A 108 6.75 -10.38 6.72
CA ALA A 108 7.52 -10.29 7.96
C ALA A 108 8.45 -11.49 8.21
N ASN A 109 8.25 -12.60 7.50
CA ASN A 109 9.07 -13.80 7.61
C ASN A 109 10.19 -13.78 6.56
N MET A 110 11.43 -13.53 6.98
CA MET A 110 12.59 -13.47 6.07
C MET A 110 12.81 -14.75 5.26
N LYS A 111 12.39 -15.91 5.78
CA LYS A 111 12.50 -17.18 5.04
C LYS A 111 11.60 -17.25 3.80
N ALA A 112 10.59 -16.37 3.71
CA ALA A 112 9.76 -16.26 2.52
C ALA A 112 10.56 -15.76 1.31
N PHE A 113 11.52 -14.85 1.54
CA PHE A 113 12.35 -14.29 0.46
C PHE A 113 13.27 -15.34 -0.15
N ASP A 114 13.73 -16.32 0.64
CA ASP A 114 14.53 -17.45 0.16
C ASP A 114 13.77 -18.37 -0.82
N LEU A 115 12.43 -18.25 -0.88
CA LEU A 115 11.56 -19.04 -1.75
C LEU A 115 11.16 -18.31 -3.03
N VAL A 116 11.53 -17.04 -3.18
CA VAL A 116 11.15 -16.19 -4.31
C VAL A 116 12.38 -15.92 -5.17
N GLU A 117 12.22 -15.98 -6.49
CA GLU A 117 13.31 -15.70 -7.43
C GLU A 117 13.83 -14.26 -7.28
N ASP A 118 15.16 -14.09 -7.29
CA ASP A 118 15.83 -12.78 -7.12
C ASP A 118 15.29 -11.73 -8.11
N THR A 119 15.00 -12.13 -9.35
CA THR A 119 14.45 -11.22 -10.37
C THR A 119 13.07 -10.67 -10.03
N VAL A 120 12.25 -11.42 -9.30
CA VAL A 120 10.95 -10.95 -8.81
C VAL A 120 11.17 -9.96 -7.67
N LEU A 121 12.08 -10.28 -6.75
CA LEU A 121 12.45 -9.38 -5.65
C LEU A 121 13.02 -8.06 -6.15
N GLU A 122 13.89 -8.10 -7.17
CA GLU A 122 14.47 -6.91 -7.80
C GLU A 122 13.39 -6.04 -8.45
N ALA A 123 12.46 -6.64 -9.21
CA ALA A 123 11.37 -5.92 -9.86
C ALA A 123 10.43 -5.22 -8.86
N LEU A 124 10.26 -5.81 -7.68
CA LEU A 124 9.44 -5.25 -6.60
C LEU A 124 10.20 -4.31 -5.66
N GLY A 125 11.52 -4.14 -5.83
CA GLY A 125 12.35 -3.37 -4.91
C GLY A 125 12.50 -4.03 -3.52
N LEU A 126 12.35 -5.36 -3.47
CA LEU A 126 12.32 -6.18 -2.26
C LEU A 126 13.61 -6.99 -2.03
N SER A 127 14.63 -6.87 -2.88
CA SER A 127 15.93 -7.55 -2.70
C SER A 127 16.65 -7.15 -1.41
N THR A 128 16.36 -5.96 -0.89
CA THR A 128 16.88 -5.46 0.39
C THR A 128 15.73 -4.85 1.20
N PRO A 129 14.91 -5.66 1.89
CA PRO A 129 13.75 -5.19 2.63
C PRO A 129 14.11 -4.11 3.67
N GLU A 130 15.28 -4.19 4.29
CA GLU A 130 15.76 -3.20 5.25
C GLU A 130 15.94 -1.82 4.60
N ALA A 131 16.39 -1.75 3.35
CA ALA A 131 16.53 -0.47 2.64
C ALA A 131 15.16 0.18 2.39
N LEU A 132 14.16 -0.63 2.01
CA LEU A 132 12.78 -0.17 1.85
C LEU A 132 12.22 0.34 3.18
N LEU A 133 12.41 -0.42 4.26
CA LEU A 133 11.95 -0.05 5.60
C LEU A 133 12.66 1.20 6.14
N ASN A 134 13.94 1.39 5.85
CA ASN A 134 14.72 2.56 6.29
C ASN A 134 14.39 3.84 5.50
N ASN A 135 13.99 3.71 4.24
CA ASN A 135 13.56 4.84 3.41
C ASN A 135 12.03 5.09 3.47
N GLY A 136 11.33 4.32 4.30
CA GLY A 136 9.89 4.36 4.45
C GLY A 136 9.41 5.54 5.30
N ILE A 137 8.39 6.24 4.80
CA ILE A 137 7.59 7.19 5.58
C ILE A 137 6.45 6.41 6.21
N TYR A 138 6.59 6.05 7.48
CA TYR A 138 5.59 5.25 8.20
C TYR A 138 4.34 6.06 8.51
N PHE A 139 3.19 5.42 8.36
CA PHE A 139 1.95 5.95 8.89
C PHE A 139 2.00 6.00 10.42
N ALA A 140 1.88 7.21 10.96
CA ALA A 140 1.85 7.46 12.39
C ALA A 140 0.41 7.75 12.85
N PRO A 141 0.05 7.40 14.11
CA PRO A 141 -1.21 7.84 14.70
C PRO A 141 -1.33 9.37 14.66
N ILE A 142 -2.53 9.86 14.38
CA ILE A 142 -2.79 11.31 14.40
C ILE A 142 -2.84 11.75 15.87
N GLU A 143 -1.90 12.61 16.27
CA GLU A 143 -1.85 13.11 17.64
C GLU A 143 -3.09 13.93 18.02
N GLY A 144 -3.56 13.73 19.25
CA GLY A 144 -4.61 14.53 19.87
C GLY A 144 -6.02 14.29 19.34
N HIS A 145 -6.28 13.13 18.74
CA HIS A 145 -7.60 12.72 18.24
C HIS A 145 -8.24 13.73 17.27
N ASN A 146 -7.42 14.26 16.35
CA ASN A 146 -7.87 15.26 15.37
C ASN A 146 -8.29 14.63 14.03
N GLU A 147 -8.49 13.32 13.96
CA GLU A 147 -8.82 12.57 12.74
C GLU A 147 -10.03 13.19 12.02
N GLU A 148 -11.08 13.54 12.77
CA GLU A 148 -12.28 14.17 12.22
C GLU A 148 -11.99 15.49 11.49
N LYS A 149 -10.99 16.26 11.95
CA LYS A 149 -10.60 17.53 11.30
C LYS A 149 -9.86 17.27 9.99
N TYR A 150 -9.02 16.23 9.94
CA TYR A 150 -8.35 15.81 8.71
C TYR A 150 -9.35 15.26 7.68
N VAL A 151 -10.29 14.43 8.13
CA VAL A 151 -11.38 13.90 7.28
C VAL A 151 -12.23 15.04 6.74
N ARG A 152 -12.69 15.95 7.61
CA ARG A 152 -13.49 17.11 7.18
C ARG A 152 -12.73 17.98 6.18
N LEU A 153 -11.44 18.25 6.42
CA LEU A 153 -10.61 19.00 5.48
C LEU A 153 -10.57 18.31 4.10
N LEU A 154 -10.32 17.00 4.07
CA LEU A 154 -10.27 16.24 2.82
C LEU A 154 -11.63 16.29 2.09
N ASP A 155 -12.73 16.13 2.82
CA ASP A 155 -14.08 16.18 2.25
C ASP A 155 -14.44 17.57 1.69
N GLU A 156 -14.11 18.64 2.42
CA GLU A 156 -14.26 20.02 1.95
C GLU A 156 -13.49 20.24 0.64
N VAL A 157 -12.22 19.83 0.59
CA VAL A 157 -11.40 19.94 -0.62
C VAL A 157 -11.97 19.09 -1.75
N LYS A 158 -12.38 17.84 -1.51
CA LYS A 158 -13.01 17.00 -2.54
C LYS A 158 -14.28 17.64 -3.11
N ALA A 159 -15.06 18.32 -2.28
CA ALA A 159 -16.31 18.95 -2.66
C ALA A 159 -16.16 20.32 -3.34
N GLY A 160 -14.96 20.91 -3.36
CA GLY A 160 -14.73 22.20 -4.03
C GLY A 160 -14.55 23.40 -3.11
N PHE A 161 -14.59 23.23 -1.78
CA PHE A 161 -14.56 24.31 -0.79
C PHE A 161 -13.16 24.69 -0.31
#